data_AF-A0A7S1Z4U7-F1
#
_entry.id   AF-A0A7S1Z4U7-F1
#
_cell.length_a   1.000
_cell.length_b   1.000
_cell.length_c   1.000
_cell.angle_alpha   90.00
_cell.angle_beta   90.00
_cell.angle_gamma   90.00
#
_symmetry.space_group_name_H-M   'P 1'
#
loop_
_entity.id
_entity.type
_entity.pdbx_description
1 polymer ?
#
loop_
_entity_poly.entity_id
_entity_poly.type
_entity_poly.pdbx_seq_one_letter_code
_entity_poly.pdbx_strand_id
1 'polypeptide(L)'
;FMSSIIAFLLVAQSKIVYRRFMEARAHLTLCYKSCQELVQYLAVLTMDDTSEGAKKWRQRVAYRTILLLRVTMATMEYQSQQHAPWRVPEMSDQERHELEEVILLTEDNVDGKDATLAG
;
A
#
# COMPACT_ATOMS: atom_id res chain seq x y z
N PHE A 1 37.82 9.12 -23.01
CA PHE A 1 37.98 8.17 -21.89
C PHE A 1 37.12 8.53 -20.67
N MET A 2 37.18 9.77 -20.16
CA MET A 2 36.29 10.18 -19.05
C MET A 2 34.79 10.12 -19.42
N SER A 3 34.42 10.59 -20.62
CA SER A 3 33.03 10.52 -21.13
C SER A 3 32.50 9.09 -21.26
N SER A 4 33.33 8.11 -21.63
CA SER A 4 32.91 6.72 -21.78
C SER A 4 32.63 6.04 -20.43
N ILE A 5 33.38 6.40 -19.37
CA ILE A 5 33.13 5.89 -18.02
C ILE A 5 31.80 6.45 -17.46
N ILE A 6 31.55 7.74 -17.67
CA ILE A 6 30.30 8.39 -17.23
C ILE A 6 29.09 7.77 -17.94
N ALA A 7 29.18 7.54 -19.25
CA ALA A 7 28.10 6.88 -20.00
C ALA A 7 27.80 5.46 -19.47
N PHE A 8 28.84 4.69 -19.12
CA PHE A 8 28.66 3.35 -18.53
C PHE A 8 27.98 3.42 -17.16
N LEU A 9 28.40 4.35 -16.29
CA LEU A 9 27.79 4.53 -14.97
C LEU A 9 26.31 4.92 -15.05
N LEU A 10 25.95 5.82 -15.97
CA LEU A 10 24.56 6.22 -16.21
C LEU A 10 23.70 5.03 -16.67
N VAL A 11 24.22 4.19 -17.56
CA VAL A 11 23.52 2.97 -18.01
C VAL A 11 23.38 1.97 -16.86
N ALA A 12 24.41 1.80 -16.02
CA ALA A 12 24.34 0.92 -14.86
C ALA A 12 23.29 1.41 -13.84
N GLN A 13 23.30 2.71 -13.52
CA GLN A 13 22.35 3.32 -12.59
C GLN A 13 20.91 3.22 -13.10
N SER A 14 20.66 3.56 -14.36
CA SER A 14 19.32 3.48 -14.94
C SER A 14 18.78 2.04 -14.93
N LYS A 15 19.62 1.03 -15.21
CA LYS A 15 19.24 -0.39 -15.10
C LYS A 15 18.86 -0.78 -13.68
N ILE A 16 19.60 -0.33 -12.66
CA ILE A 16 19.31 -0.63 -11.25
C ILE A 16 17.97 -0.03 -10.84
N VAL A 17 17.73 1.25 -11.15
CA VAL A 17 16.48 1.93 -10.84
C VAL A 17 15.30 1.27 -11.56
N TYR A 18 15.46 0.96 -12.85
CA TYR A 18 14.43 0.30 -13.64
C TYR A 18 14.07 -1.08 -13.08
N ARG A 19 15.07 -1.88 -12.70
CA ARG A 19 14.84 -3.20 -12.10
C ARG A 19 14.04 -3.10 -10.80
N ARG A 20 14.42 -2.19 -9.89
CA ARG A 20 13.71 -1.96 -8.63
C ARG A 20 12.27 -1.51 -8.85
N PHE A 21 12.06 -0.60 -9.81
CA PHE A 21 10.72 -0.15 -10.18
C PHE A 21 9.84 -1.30 -10.70
N MET A 22 10.39 -2.14 -11.58
CA MET A 22 9.67 -3.30 -12.13
C MET A 22 9.35 -4.34 -11.05
N GLU A 23 10.26 -4.56 -10.11
CA GLU A 23 10.06 -5.48 -8.97
C GLU A 23 8.96 -4.98 -8.03
N ALA A 24 8.96 -3.70 -7.67
CA ALA A 24 7.89 -3.09 -6.89
C ALA A 24 6.53 -3.22 -7.61
N ARG A 25 6.48 -2.93 -8.92
CA ARG A 25 5.27 -3.07 -9.75
C ARG A 25 4.76 -4.52 -9.80
N ALA A 26 5.66 -5.50 -9.83
CA ALA A 26 5.29 -6.91 -9.79
C ALA A 26 4.63 -7.27 -8.45
N HIS A 27 5.18 -6.82 -7.31
CA HIS A 27 4.58 -7.03 -5.99
C HIS A 27 3.19 -6.40 -5.86
N LEU A 28 3.00 -5.21 -6.42
CA LEU A 28 1.69 -4.53 -6.42
C LEU A 28 0.66 -5.27 -7.27
N THR A 29 1.09 -5.77 -8.43
CA THR A 29 0.23 -6.59 -9.30
C THR A 29 -0.20 -7.86 -8.57
N LEU A 30 0.73 -8.51 -7.85
CA LEU A 30 0.42 -9.67 -7.02
C LEU A 30 -0.56 -9.32 -5.90
N CYS A 31 -0.34 -8.21 -5.19
CA CYS A 31 -1.23 -7.73 -4.14
C CYS A 31 -2.65 -7.49 -4.65
N TYR A 32 -2.80 -6.84 -5.81
CA TYR A 32 -4.10 -6.60 -6.45
C TYR A 32 -4.81 -7.91 -6.77
N LYS A 33 -4.08 -8.86 -7.35
CA LYS A 33 -4.62 -10.19 -7.67
C LYS A 33 -5.07 -10.93 -6.40
N SER A 34 -4.25 -10.95 -5.36
CA SER A 34 -4.59 -11.61 -4.09
C SER A 34 -5.79 -10.95 -3.39
N CYS A 35 -5.92 -9.62 -3.47
CA CYS A 35 -7.09 -8.90 -2.97
C CYS A 35 -8.38 -9.31 -3.70
N GLN A 36 -8.31 -9.44 -5.03
CA GLN A 36 -9.44 -9.90 -5.83
C GLN A 36 -9.82 -11.35 -5.51
N GLU A 37 -8.84 -12.24 -5.41
CA GLU A 37 -9.04 -13.64 -5.02
C GLU A 37 -9.65 -13.76 -3.62
N LEU A 38 -9.19 -12.94 -2.66
CA LEU A 38 -9.75 -12.89 -1.30
C LEU A 38 -11.24 -12.56 -1.32
N VAL A 39 -11.65 -11.51 -2.03
CA VAL A 39 -13.07 -11.11 -2.13
C VAL A 39 -13.89 -12.19 -2.83
N GLN A 40 -13.34 -12.85 -3.84
CA GLN A 40 -14.00 -13.96 -4.53
C GLN A 40 -14.19 -15.16 -3.61
N TYR A 41 -13.14 -15.59 -2.89
CA TYR A 41 -13.24 -16.70 -1.94
C TYR A 41 -14.21 -16.39 -0.80
N LEU A 42 -14.23 -15.15 -0.33
CA LEU A 42 -15.19 -14.68 0.66
C LEU A 42 -16.64 -14.83 0.17
N ALA A 43 -16.89 -14.42 -1.08
CA ALA A 43 -18.22 -14.51 -1.70
C ALA A 43 -18.66 -15.96 -1.90
N VAL A 44 -17.75 -16.85 -2.31
CA VAL A 44 -18.01 -18.29 -2.45
C VAL A 44 -18.27 -18.94 -1.10
N LEU A 45 -17.44 -18.64 -0.08
CA LEU A 45 -17.57 -19.21 1.26
C LEU A 45 -18.90 -18.82 1.94
N THR A 46 -19.40 -17.61 1.66
CA THR A 46 -20.63 -17.08 2.24
C THR A 46 -21.81 -17.09 1.27
N MET A 47 -21.75 -17.93 0.22
CA MET A 47 -22.79 -18.03 -0.78
C MET A 47 -24.11 -18.57 -0.21
N ASP A 48 -24.03 -19.57 0.67
CA ASP A 48 -25.20 -20.20 1.29
C ASP A 48 -25.79 -19.40 2.45
N ASP A 49 -24.99 -18.47 3.02
CA ASP A 49 -25.45 -17.58 4.10
C ASP A 49 -26.11 -16.32 3.52
N THR A 50 -27.44 -16.33 3.52
CA THR A 50 -28.28 -15.21 3.06
C THR A 50 -28.63 -14.22 4.17
N SER A 51 -28.09 -14.40 5.39
CA SER A 51 -28.34 -13.51 6.51
C SER A 51 -27.87 -12.08 6.20
N GLU A 52 -28.61 -11.09 6.71
CA GLU A 52 -28.23 -9.68 6.59
C GLU A 52 -26.86 -9.40 7.25
N GLY A 53 -26.49 -10.18 8.26
CA GLY A 53 -25.16 -10.13 8.88
C GLY A 53 -24.05 -10.49 7.90
N ALA A 54 -24.19 -11.61 7.19
CA ALA A 54 -23.22 -12.06 6.19
C ALA A 54 -23.12 -11.09 5.00
N LYS A 55 -24.23 -10.48 4.57
CA LYS A 55 -24.22 -9.44 3.52
C LYS A 55 -23.43 -8.20 3.96
N LYS A 56 -23.71 -7.67 5.16
CA LYS A 56 -22.99 -6.52 5.71
C LYS A 56 -21.50 -6.81 5.91
N TRP A 57 -21.17 -8.02 6.35
CA TRP A 57 -19.79 -8.44 6.51
C TRP A 57 -19.04 -8.51 5.17
N ARG A 58 -19.62 -9.14 4.15
CA ARG A 58 -19.07 -9.15 2.77
C ARG A 58 -18.82 -7.75 2.25
N GLN A 59 -19.80 -6.86 2.39
CA GLN A 59 -19.68 -5.48 1.95
C GLN A 59 -18.56 -4.74 2.69
N ARG A 60 -18.40 -4.97 3.99
CA ARG A 60 -17.33 -4.37 4.81
C ARG A 60 -15.95 -4.85 4.37
N VAL A 61 -15.80 -6.16 4.13
CA VAL A 61 -14.52 -6.72 3.66
C VAL A 61 -14.18 -6.15 2.28
N ALA A 62 -15.12 -6.20 1.32
CA ALA A 62 -14.91 -5.64 -0.01
C ALA A 62 -14.54 -4.15 0.03
N TYR A 63 -15.25 -3.36 0.85
CA TYR A 63 -14.96 -1.95 1.03
C TYR A 63 -13.54 -1.73 1.60
N ARG A 64 -13.15 -2.45 2.66
CA ARG A 64 -11.80 -2.35 3.23
C ARG A 64 -10.71 -2.77 2.25
N THR A 65 -10.95 -3.80 1.44
CA THR A 65 -10.03 -4.22 0.38
C THR A 65 -9.86 -3.15 -0.69
N ILE A 66 -10.94 -2.51 -1.14
CA ILE A 66 -10.89 -1.41 -2.11
C ILE A 66 -10.13 -0.22 -1.52
N LEU A 67 -10.41 0.12 -0.26
CA LEU A 67 -9.75 1.21 0.45
C LEU A 67 -8.24 0.97 0.55
N LEU A 68 -7.82 -0.24 0.94
CA LEU A 68 -6.42 -0.65 1.00
C LEU A 68 -5.72 -0.48 -0.35
N LEU A 69 -6.35 -0.93 -1.44
CA LEU A 69 -5.80 -0.80 -2.78
C LEU A 69 -5.63 0.67 -3.19
N ARG A 70 -6.61 1.53 -2.87
CA ARG A 70 -6.53 2.97 -3.15
C ARG A 70 -5.43 3.67 -2.35
N VAL A 71 -5.32 3.39 -1.06
CA VAL A 71 -4.26 3.94 -0.20
C VAL A 71 -2.89 3.48 -0.69
N THR A 72 -2.77 2.22 -1.11
CA THR A 72 -1.52 1.68 -1.67
C THR A 72 -1.12 2.42 -2.96
N MET A 73 -2.06 2.65 -3.88
CA MET A 73 -1.81 3.46 -5.08
C MET A 73 -1.44 4.91 -4.73
N ALA A 74 -2.19 5.55 -3.83
CA ALA A 74 -1.89 6.92 -3.38
C ALA A 74 -0.49 7.03 -2.75
N THR A 75 -0.06 5.99 -2.02
CA THR A 75 1.28 5.93 -1.41
C THR A 75 2.38 5.89 -2.46
N MET A 76 2.16 5.19 -3.58
CA MET A 76 3.11 5.21 -4.70
C MET A 76 3.15 6.58 -5.40
N GLU A 77 2.00 7.22 -5.53
CA GLU A 77 1.87 8.52 -6.18
C GLU A 77 2.29 9.68 -5.30
N TYR A 78 2.51 9.45 -3.99
CA TYR A 78 2.88 10.46 -3.01
C TYR A 78 4.06 11.33 -3.46
N GLN A 79 5.12 10.71 -4.00
CA GLN A 79 6.30 11.45 -4.46
C GLN A 79 6.02 12.35 -5.66
N SER A 80 4.98 12.04 -6.45
CA SER A 80 4.60 12.82 -7.64
C SER A 80 3.57 13.91 -7.32
N GLN A 81 2.58 13.59 -6.49
CA GLN A 81 1.41 14.47 -6.25
C GLN A 81 1.51 15.28 -4.95
N GLN A 82 2.42 14.94 -4.02
CA GLN A 82 2.56 15.58 -2.70
C GLN A 82 1.26 15.59 -1.85
N HIS A 83 0.28 14.77 -2.21
CA HIS A 83 -0.95 14.59 -1.44
C HIS A 83 -0.78 13.45 -0.46
N ALA A 84 -1.03 13.74 0.82
CA ALA A 84 -1.01 12.75 1.89
C ALA A 84 -1.83 11.50 1.52
N PRO A 85 -1.22 10.30 1.46
CA PRO A 85 -1.87 9.10 0.92
C PRO A 85 -3.03 8.60 1.79
N TRP A 86 -3.14 9.07 3.03
CA TRP A 86 -4.27 8.82 3.93
C TRP A 86 -5.48 9.73 3.68
N ARG A 87 -5.36 10.77 2.84
CA ARG A 87 -6.49 11.65 2.47
C ARG A 87 -7.24 11.15 1.23
N VAL A 88 -7.77 9.93 1.33
CA VAL A 88 -8.62 9.36 0.27
C VAL A 88 -10.05 9.89 0.45
N PRO A 89 -10.70 10.48 -0.57
CA PRO A 89 -12.02 11.11 -0.42
C PRO A 89 -13.13 10.11 -0.07
N GLU A 90 -12.94 8.84 -0.42
CA GLU A 90 -13.90 7.77 -0.11
C GLU A 90 -13.80 7.23 1.32
N MET A 91 -12.75 7.59 2.07
CA MET A 91 -12.57 7.14 3.45
C MET A 91 -13.52 7.91 4.38
N SER A 92 -14.24 7.18 5.23
CA SER A 92 -15.09 7.78 6.27
C SER A 92 -14.23 8.57 7.26
N ASP A 93 -14.76 9.67 7.81
CA ASP A 93 -14.02 10.50 8.78
C ASP A 93 -13.61 9.71 10.04
N GLN A 94 -14.39 8.70 10.42
CA GLN A 94 -14.04 7.80 11.52
C GLN A 94 -12.81 6.93 11.18
N GLU A 95 -12.73 6.42 9.95
CA GLU A 95 -11.62 5.58 9.50
C GLU A 95 -10.34 6.39 9.33
N ARG A 96 -10.48 7.67 8.96
CA ARG A 96 -9.36 8.62 8.95
C ARG A 96 -8.80 8.84 10.34
N HIS A 97 -9.66 9.02 11.34
CA HIS A 97 -9.23 9.23 12.71
C HIS A 97 -8.50 8.00 13.29
N GLU A 98 -9.02 6.80 13.03
CA GLU A 98 -8.35 5.54 13.39
C GLU A 98 -6.97 5.41 12.73
N LEU A 99 -6.84 5.81 11.46
CA LEU A 99 -5.56 5.80 10.75
C LEU A 99 -4.58 6.84 11.28
N GLU A 100 -5.04 8.06 11.55
CA GLU A 100 -4.21 9.12 12.14
C GLU A 100 -3.69 8.72 13.52
N GLU A 101 -4.52 8.07 14.34
CA GLU A 101 -4.10 7.54 15.64
C GLU A 101 -3.02 6.46 15.49
N VAL A 102 -3.19 5.51 14.57
CA VAL A 102 -2.20 4.46 14.32
C VAL A 102 -0.89 5.04 13.76
N ILE A 103 -0.95 6.05 12.89
CA ILE A 103 0.23 6.71 12.33
C ILE A 103 1.02 7.42 13.44
N LEU A 104 0.34 8.21 14.27
CA LEU A 104 0.97 8.93 15.40
C LEU A 104 1.65 7.96 16.38
N LEU A 105 1.00 6.85 16.71
CA LEU A 105 1.59 5.80 17.57
C LEU A 105 2.78 5.09 16.92
N THR A 106 2.85 5.07 15.59
CA THR A 106 3.98 4.46 14.87
C THR A 106 5.18 5.42 14.83
N GLU A 107 4.95 6.74 14.70
CA GLU A 107 6.02 7.75 14.76
C GLU A 107 6.73 7.73 16.13
N ASP A 108 5.98 7.64 17.23
CA ASP A 108 6.55 7.52 18.59
C ASP A 108 7.39 6.24 18.80
N ASN A 109 7.12 5.18 18.04
CA ASN A 109 7.83 3.91 18.14
C ASN A 109 9.08 3.83 17.23
N VAL A 110 9.17 4.71 16.22
CA VAL A 110 10.35 4.80 15.34
C VAL A 110 11.46 5.61 16.03
N ASP A 111 11.12 6.70 16.75
CA ASP A 111 12.09 7.47 17.53
C ASP A 111 12.70 6.68 18.72
N GLY A 112 12.02 5.64 19.19
CA GLY A 112 12.53 4.75 20.25
C GLY A 112 13.60 3.73 19.80
N LYS A 113 13.70 3.45 18.49
CA LYS A 113 14.63 2.42 17.96
C LYS A 113 15.99 2.95 17.54
N ASP A 114 16.09 4.24 17.24
CA ASP A 114 17.37 4.87 16.88
C ASP A 114 18.25 5.17 18.12
N ALA A 115 17.66 5.19 19.32
CA ALA A 115 18.40 5.40 20.57
C ALA A 115 19.13 4.14 21.10
N THR A 116 18.81 2.93 20.61
CA THR A 116 19.38 1.67 21.14
C THR A 116 20.52 1.08 20.30
N LEU A 117 20.90 1.71 19.18
CA LEU A 117 22.02 1.26 18.32
C LEU A 117 23.28 2.15 18.44
N ALA A 118 23.32 3.07 19.41
CA ALA A 118 24.46 3.96 19.66
C ALA A 118 25.12 3.76 21.04
N GLY A 119 24.98 2.57 21.64
CA GLY A 119 25.61 2.20 22.92
C GLY A 119 26.62 1.07 22.77
#